data_AF-A0A3N0V1L9-F1
#
_entry.id   AF-A0A3N0V1L9-F1
#
_cell.length_a   1.000
_cell.length_b   1.000
_cell.length_c   1.000
_cell.angle_alpha   90.00
_cell.angle_beta   90.00
_cell.angle_gamma   90.00
#
_symmetry.space_group_name_H-M   'P 1'
#
loop_
_entity.id
_entity.type
_entity.pdbx_description
1 polymer ?
#
loop_
_entity_poly.entity_id
_entity_poly.type
_entity_poly.pdbx_seq_one_letter_code
_entity_poly.pdbx_strand_id
1 'polypeptide(L)'
;MKEILLATSAEQLGGALAQLDRDVPERHAGRRNQHAERYCIAHLLATIPVSRLSFPLALAHADKPDFVLSMPSGSIGIEHTEAVPENVARAQFLRDKGSGPDVFFTPHATPGEPRKTAAELREEIEADEPGDGWVGDSAEREWAAAITHYVQGKIPKATAPGFARHPENWLMVYDNWPLPHISFRKAAEFLHPLLKDINAFAVFDAVFILDDSQICELRDSPIIYSLTR
;
A
#
# COMPACT_ATOMS: atom_id res chain seq x y z
N MET A 1 22.26 -0.74 3.79
CA MET A 1 21.16 -0.66 4.77
C MET A 1 21.34 0.58 5.61
N LYS A 2 20.26 1.31 5.90
CA LYS A 2 20.26 2.50 6.74
C LYS A 2 19.27 2.29 7.87
N GLU A 3 19.72 2.35 9.11
CA GLU A 3 18.83 2.25 10.27
C GLU A 3 17.85 3.43 10.29
N ILE A 4 16.57 3.12 10.51
CA ILE A 4 15.48 4.09 10.62
C ILE A 4 15.14 4.29 12.10
N LEU A 5 14.98 3.19 12.85
CA LEU A 5 14.70 3.24 14.28
C LEU A 5 15.22 1.99 15.00
N LEU A 6 15.53 2.17 16.28
CA LEU A 6 15.87 1.12 17.24
C LEU A 6 15.01 1.35 18.48
N ALA A 7 14.39 0.28 19.00
CA ALA A 7 13.59 0.35 20.23
C ALA A 7 13.87 -0.87 21.10
N THR A 8 14.09 -0.67 22.41
CA THR A 8 14.30 -1.77 23.36
C THR A 8 13.03 -2.15 24.14
N SER A 9 11.94 -1.41 23.94
CA SER A 9 10.62 -1.70 24.52
C SER A 9 9.50 -1.14 23.63
N ALA A 10 8.26 -1.58 23.87
CA ALA A 10 7.08 -1.08 23.17
C ALA A 10 6.84 0.43 23.43
N GLU A 11 7.15 0.92 24.62
CA GLU A 11 7.07 2.35 24.94
C GLU A 11 8.08 3.17 24.12
N GLN A 12 9.33 2.68 24.03
CA GLN A 12 10.34 3.32 23.19
C GLN A 12 9.96 3.28 21.72
N LEU A 13 9.35 2.20 21.25
CA LEU A 13 8.84 2.11 19.89
C LEU A 13 7.77 3.18 19.64
N GLY A 14 6.78 3.31 20.53
CA GLY A 14 5.75 4.34 20.42
C GLY A 14 6.34 5.75 20.35
N GLY A 15 7.31 6.04 21.22
CA GLY A 15 8.06 7.30 21.20
C GLY A 15 8.83 7.52 19.89
N ALA A 16 9.56 6.51 19.41
CA ALA A 16 10.32 6.59 18.16
C ALA A 16 9.41 6.78 16.94
N LEU A 17 8.29 6.05 16.86
CA LEU A 17 7.31 6.18 15.79
C LEU A 17 6.66 7.56 15.78
N ALA A 18 6.39 8.16 16.95
CA ALA A 18 5.83 9.51 17.04
C ALA A 18 6.81 10.61 16.57
N GLN A 19 8.11 10.33 16.56
CA GLN A 19 9.15 11.24 16.06
C GLN A 19 9.47 11.02 14.56
N LEU A 20 8.96 9.94 13.96
CA LEU A 20 9.09 9.76 12.52
C LEU A 20 8.23 10.79 11.80
N ASP A 21 8.84 11.49 10.86
CA ASP A 21 8.12 12.32 9.89
C ASP A 21 7.25 11.40 9.01
N ARG A 22 5.92 11.56 9.16
CA ARG A 22 4.89 10.83 8.44
C ARG A 22 4.18 11.71 7.41
N ASP A 23 4.63 12.95 7.21
CA ASP A 23 4.00 13.83 6.24
C ASP A 23 4.22 13.27 4.84
N VAL A 24 3.11 13.06 4.13
CA VAL A 24 3.10 12.68 2.72
C VAL A 24 2.66 13.93 1.94
N PRO A 25 3.61 14.68 1.34
CA PRO A 25 3.26 15.86 0.55
C PRO A 25 2.32 15.51 -0.60
N GLU A 26 1.56 16.49 -1.06
CA GLU A 26 0.75 16.37 -2.28
C GLU A 26 1.62 15.99 -3.50
N ARG A 27 1.01 15.33 -4.48
CA ARG A 27 1.74 14.78 -5.64
C ARG A 27 2.49 15.87 -6.42
N HIS A 28 1.90 17.06 -6.56
CA HIS A 28 2.55 18.20 -7.20
C HIS A 28 3.60 18.92 -6.33
N ALA A 29 3.58 18.69 -5.02
CA ALA A 29 4.42 19.36 -4.01
C ALA A 29 5.71 18.59 -3.65
N GLY A 30 6.22 17.77 -4.58
CA GLY A 30 7.51 17.09 -4.41
C GLY A 30 7.47 15.76 -3.64
N ARG A 31 6.30 15.10 -3.59
CA ARG A 31 6.14 13.75 -3.03
C ARG A 31 7.14 12.76 -3.62
N ARG A 32 7.80 11.98 -2.75
CA ARG A 32 8.76 10.91 -3.12
C ARG A 32 8.27 9.57 -2.57
N ASN A 33 8.68 8.47 -3.18
CA ASN A 33 8.37 7.12 -2.71
C ASN A 33 8.73 6.92 -1.23
N GLN A 34 9.85 7.50 -0.79
CA GLN A 34 10.29 7.45 0.61
C GLN A 34 9.30 8.04 1.61
N HIS A 35 8.45 9.01 1.21
CA HIS A 35 7.41 9.55 2.10
C HIS A 35 6.31 8.50 2.33
N ALA A 36 5.80 7.90 1.26
CA ALA A 36 4.81 6.83 1.33
C ALA A 36 5.35 5.61 2.10
N GLU A 37 6.57 5.18 1.77
CA GLU A 37 7.28 4.10 2.47
C GLU A 37 7.34 4.31 3.99
N ARG A 38 7.76 5.51 4.43
CA ARG A 38 7.85 5.87 5.86
C ARG A 38 6.50 5.96 6.54
N TYR A 39 5.52 6.59 5.89
CA TYR A 39 4.14 6.65 6.36
C TYR A 39 3.61 5.24 6.62
N CYS A 40 3.72 4.37 5.62
CA CYS A 40 3.17 3.03 5.69
C CYS A 40 3.85 2.18 6.76
N ILE A 41 5.19 2.19 6.83
CA ILE A 41 5.90 1.36 7.82
C ILE A 41 5.64 1.85 9.26
N ALA A 42 5.50 3.16 9.46
CA ALA A 42 5.16 3.72 10.76
C ALA A 42 3.75 3.28 11.20
N HIS A 43 2.76 3.37 10.31
CA HIS A 43 1.40 2.91 10.59
C HIS A 43 1.30 1.41 10.80
N LEU A 44 2.03 0.61 10.03
CA LEU A 44 2.10 -0.83 10.23
C LEU A 44 2.61 -1.17 11.63
N LEU A 45 3.78 -0.65 12.02
CA LEU A 45 4.38 -0.94 13.33
C LEU A 45 3.58 -0.39 14.51
N ALA A 46 2.85 0.72 14.32
CA ALA A 46 1.96 1.28 15.35
C ALA A 46 0.66 0.48 15.52
N THR A 47 0.29 -0.34 14.53
CA THR A 47 -1.04 -0.97 14.48
C THR A 47 -0.99 -2.48 14.75
N ILE A 48 0.07 -3.17 14.33
CA ILE A 48 0.17 -4.62 14.58
C ILE A 48 0.27 -4.92 16.08
N PRO A 49 -0.28 -6.06 16.55
CA PRO A 49 -0.22 -6.43 17.96
C PRO A 49 1.22 -6.50 18.48
N VAL A 50 1.49 -5.86 19.63
CA VAL A 50 2.80 -5.89 20.30
C VAL A 50 3.28 -7.32 20.59
N SER A 51 2.36 -8.27 20.77
CA SER A 51 2.70 -9.69 20.95
C SER A 51 3.40 -10.33 19.75
N ARG A 52 3.39 -9.67 18.58
CA ARG A 52 4.13 -10.10 17.38
C ARG A 52 5.50 -9.45 17.25
N LEU A 53 5.82 -8.52 18.15
CA LEU A 53 7.09 -7.84 18.21
C LEU A 53 7.91 -8.40 19.37
N SER A 54 9.20 -8.59 19.14
CA SER A 54 10.14 -8.89 20.22
C SER A 54 11.24 -7.84 20.26
N PHE A 55 11.61 -7.44 21.47
CA PHE A 55 12.55 -6.35 21.71
C PHE A 55 13.89 -6.89 22.23
N PRO A 56 15.03 -6.24 21.90
CA PRO A 56 15.14 -5.03 21.11
C PRO A 56 14.85 -5.24 19.62
N LEU A 57 14.11 -4.33 19.00
CA LEU A 57 13.82 -4.36 17.57
C LEU A 57 14.55 -3.23 16.86
N ALA A 58 14.97 -3.49 15.63
CA ALA A 58 15.58 -2.52 14.74
C ALA A 58 14.90 -2.57 13.36
N LEU A 59 14.51 -1.41 12.83
CA LEU A 59 14.01 -1.26 11.47
C LEU A 59 15.09 -0.56 10.64
N ALA A 60 15.45 -1.16 9.51
CA ALA A 60 16.37 -0.56 8.55
C ALA A 60 15.74 -0.49 7.15
N HIS A 61 16.03 0.59 6.43
CA HIS A 61 15.82 0.67 4.98
C HIS A 61 16.89 -0.16 4.27
N ALA A 62 16.48 -0.97 3.30
CA ALA A 62 17.32 -1.86 2.52
C ALA A 62 16.97 -1.74 1.02
N ASP A 63 17.73 -2.40 0.16
CA ASP A 63 17.49 -2.34 -1.29
C ASP A 63 16.40 -3.34 -1.72
N LYS A 64 16.52 -4.61 -1.31
CA LYS A 64 15.57 -5.69 -1.63
C LYS A 64 15.56 -6.73 -0.51
N PRO A 65 14.54 -6.76 0.37
CA PRO A 65 13.32 -5.93 0.39
C PRO A 65 13.58 -4.45 0.76
N ASP A 66 12.57 -3.60 0.58
CA ASP A 66 12.62 -2.16 0.95
C ASP A 66 12.96 -1.93 2.43
N PHE A 67 12.51 -2.81 3.32
CA PHE A 67 12.85 -2.76 4.74
C PHE A 67 13.19 -4.12 5.34
N VAL A 68 13.98 -4.09 6.41
CA VAL A 68 14.25 -5.25 7.26
C VAL A 68 13.94 -4.88 8.70
N LEU A 69 13.02 -5.63 9.31
CA LEU A 69 12.73 -5.58 10.74
C LEU A 69 13.48 -6.73 11.42
N SER A 70 14.45 -6.40 12.26
CA SER A 70 15.28 -7.35 13.01
C SER A 70 14.86 -7.39 14.48
N MET A 71 14.69 -8.58 15.02
CA MET A 71 14.25 -8.83 16.39
C MET A 71 14.93 -10.10 16.95
N PRO A 72 14.93 -10.36 18.27
CA PRO A 72 15.48 -11.60 18.82
C PRO A 72 14.74 -12.86 18.32
N SER A 73 13.44 -12.74 18.04
CA SER A 73 12.64 -13.84 17.49
C SER A 73 12.92 -14.14 16.01
N GLY A 74 13.64 -13.28 15.30
CA GLY A 74 13.93 -13.45 13.88
C GLY A 74 14.00 -12.13 13.12
N SER A 75 13.99 -12.24 11.79
CA SER A 75 13.92 -11.06 10.92
C SER A 75 12.77 -11.18 9.94
N ILE A 76 12.20 -10.04 9.59
CA ILE A 76 11.12 -9.91 8.63
C ILE A 76 11.60 -8.98 7.51
N GLY A 77 11.54 -9.48 6.28
CA GLY A 77 11.72 -8.66 5.08
C GLY A 77 10.39 -8.01 4.70
N ILE A 78 10.34 -6.70 4.50
CA ILE A 78 9.10 -5.99 4.18
C ILE A 78 9.28 -5.26 2.85
N GLU A 79 8.60 -5.74 1.83
CA GLU A 79 8.49 -5.08 0.53
C GLU A 79 7.33 -4.09 0.56
N HIS A 80 7.49 -2.93 -0.07
CA HIS A 80 6.47 -1.90 -0.18
C HIS A 80 6.03 -1.70 -1.64
N THR A 81 4.75 -1.39 -1.84
CA THR A 81 4.21 -0.92 -3.11
C THR A 81 3.07 0.05 -2.88
N GLU A 82 2.91 1.02 -3.78
CA GLU A 82 1.70 1.86 -3.84
C GLU A 82 0.78 1.32 -4.93
N ALA A 83 -0.48 1.05 -4.60
CA ALA A 83 -1.52 0.70 -5.54
C ALA A 83 -2.21 1.98 -6.02
N VAL A 84 -1.74 2.54 -7.13
CA VAL A 84 -2.31 3.74 -7.75
C VAL A 84 -2.25 3.64 -9.28
N PRO A 85 -3.36 3.85 -10.01
CA PRO A 85 -3.32 3.85 -11.47
C PRO A 85 -2.42 4.98 -12.00
N GLU A 86 -1.55 4.68 -12.97
CA GLU A 86 -0.59 5.66 -13.49
C GLU A 86 -1.30 6.88 -14.10
N ASN A 87 -2.37 6.65 -14.87
CA ASN A 87 -3.11 7.73 -15.52
C ASN A 87 -3.83 8.60 -14.49
N VAL A 88 -4.41 8.00 -13.44
CA VAL A 88 -5.07 8.74 -12.35
C VAL A 88 -4.06 9.57 -11.56
N ALA A 89 -2.90 9.01 -11.20
CA ALA A 89 -1.84 9.76 -10.52
C ALA A 89 -1.36 10.97 -11.35
N ARG A 90 -1.26 10.80 -12.67
CA ARG A 90 -0.87 11.87 -13.60
C ARG A 90 -1.99 12.87 -13.84
N ALA A 91 -3.25 12.43 -13.87
CA ALA A 91 -4.39 13.31 -13.96
C ALA A 91 -4.49 14.20 -12.72
N GLN A 92 -4.31 13.63 -11.52
CA GLN A 92 -4.27 14.41 -10.28
C GLN A 92 -3.19 15.49 -10.32
N PHE A 93 -1.98 15.17 -10.81
CA PHE A 93 -0.92 16.17 -10.96
C PHE A 93 -1.29 17.32 -11.92
N LEU A 94 -2.11 17.06 -12.95
CA LEU A 94 -2.61 18.11 -13.85
C LEU A 94 -3.73 18.93 -13.19
N ARG A 95 -4.64 18.28 -12.45
CA ARG A 95 -5.70 18.93 -11.67
C ARG A 95 -5.13 19.87 -10.62
N ASP A 96 -4.12 19.42 -9.88
CA ASP A 96 -3.37 20.20 -8.90
C ASP A 96 -2.71 21.47 -9.51
N LYS A 97 -2.50 21.49 -10.84
CA LYS A 97 -2.00 22.65 -11.57
C LYS A 97 -3.11 23.55 -12.14
N GLY A 98 -4.36 23.29 -11.79
CA GLY A 98 -5.54 24.05 -12.19
C GLY A 98 -6.18 23.58 -13.50
N SER A 99 -6.09 22.29 -13.85
CA SER A 99 -6.84 21.71 -14.99
C SER A 99 -8.17 21.11 -14.53
N GLY A 100 -9.24 21.35 -15.28
CA GLY A 100 -10.58 20.83 -15.01
C GLY A 100 -11.29 21.45 -13.80
N PRO A 101 -12.44 20.89 -13.41
CA PRO A 101 -13.22 21.37 -12.28
C PRO A 101 -12.60 21.05 -10.92
N ASP A 102 -12.89 21.89 -9.92
CA ASP A 102 -12.46 21.72 -8.53
C ASP A 102 -13.10 20.50 -7.85
N VAL A 103 -14.31 20.13 -8.27
CA VAL A 103 -15.05 18.94 -7.83
C VAL A 103 -15.33 18.10 -9.06
N PHE A 104 -14.95 16.83 -9.02
CA PHE A 104 -14.99 15.92 -10.17
C PHE A 104 -15.45 14.53 -9.75
N PHE A 105 -15.93 13.75 -10.71
CA PHE A 105 -16.35 12.37 -10.45
C PHE A 105 -15.16 11.44 -10.22
N THR A 106 -15.30 10.47 -9.32
CA THR A 106 -14.28 9.44 -9.12
C THR A 106 -14.12 8.62 -10.41
N PRO A 107 -12.94 8.60 -11.04
CA PRO A 107 -12.76 7.90 -12.29
C PRO A 107 -12.69 6.40 -12.08
N HIS A 108 -13.26 5.64 -13.01
CA HIS A 108 -12.95 4.23 -13.16
C HIS A 108 -11.50 4.06 -13.60
N ALA A 109 -10.82 3.05 -13.05
CA ALA A 109 -9.48 2.70 -13.45
C ALA A 109 -9.38 1.21 -13.79
N THR A 110 -8.55 0.87 -14.77
CA THR A 110 -8.27 -0.53 -15.11
C THR A 110 -6.83 -0.86 -14.72
N PRO A 111 -6.58 -1.92 -13.92
CA PRO A 111 -5.23 -2.32 -13.56
C PRO A 111 -4.37 -2.62 -14.80
N GLY A 112 -3.20 -1.98 -14.89
CA GLY A 112 -2.30 -2.14 -16.03
C GLY A 112 -2.75 -1.41 -17.31
N GLU A 113 -3.68 -0.46 -17.22
CA GLU A 113 -4.06 0.37 -18.36
C GLU A 113 -2.83 1.04 -19.03
N PRO A 114 -2.79 1.12 -20.37
CA PRO A 114 -1.72 1.82 -21.06
C PRO A 114 -1.65 3.28 -20.67
N ARG A 115 -0.43 3.79 -20.63
CA ARG A 115 -0.15 5.20 -20.33
C ARG A 115 -0.77 6.12 -21.40
N LYS A 116 -1.62 7.05 -20.96
CA LYS A 116 -2.21 8.10 -21.82
C LYS A 116 -1.28 9.30 -21.99
N THR A 117 -1.42 10.02 -23.09
CA THR A 117 -0.73 11.30 -23.33
C THR A 117 -1.27 12.41 -22.43
N ALA A 118 -0.53 13.50 -22.29
CA ALA A 118 -1.02 14.66 -21.52
C ALA A 118 -2.16 15.42 -22.21
N ALA A 119 -2.37 15.21 -23.52
CA ALA A 119 -3.51 15.81 -24.23
C ALA A 119 -4.79 15.02 -23.90
N GLU A 120 -4.75 13.69 -24.04
CA GLU A 120 -5.87 12.80 -23.69
C GLU A 120 -6.29 12.97 -22.23
N LEU A 121 -5.33 13.02 -21.29
CA LEU A 121 -5.66 13.24 -19.88
C LEU A 121 -6.35 14.59 -19.63
N ARG A 122 -5.99 15.64 -20.37
CA ARG A 122 -6.66 16.94 -20.22
C ARG A 122 -8.08 16.89 -20.77
N GLU A 123 -8.28 16.25 -21.92
CA GLU A 123 -9.61 16.07 -22.49
C GLU A 123 -10.53 15.31 -21.52
N GLU A 124 -10.06 14.21 -20.92
CA GLU A 124 -10.81 13.45 -19.92
C GLU A 124 -11.07 14.26 -18.64
N ILE A 125 -10.08 15.03 -18.18
CA ILE A 125 -10.19 15.90 -17.00
C ILE A 125 -11.27 16.97 -17.17
N GLU A 126 -11.31 17.62 -18.34
CA GLU A 126 -12.27 18.67 -18.67
C GLU A 126 -13.66 18.10 -18.96
N ALA A 127 -13.75 16.92 -19.57
CA ALA A 127 -15.02 16.26 -19.84
C ALA A 127 -15.71 15.81 -18.54
N ASP A 128 -14.93 15.38 -17.54
CA ASP A 128 -15.40 14.93 -16.22
C ASP A 128 -16.59 13.96 -16.34
N GLU A 129 -16.49 13.00 -17.26
CA GLU A 129 -17.57 12.06 -17.51
C GLU A 129 -17.74 11.13 -16.30
N PRO A 130 -18.94 11.02 -15.72
CA PRO A 130 -19.16 10.23 -14.50
C PRO A 130 -19.02 8.71 -14.72
N GLY A 131 -19.05 8.25 -15.97
CA GLY A 131 -19.11 6.83 -16.31
C GLY A 131 -20.34 6.12 -15.74
N ASP A 132 -20.27 4.79 -15.70
CA ASP A 132 -21.28 3.97 -15.03
C ASP A 132 -21.09 3.99 -13.52
N GLY A 133 -22.19 3.97 -12.76
CA GLY A 133 -22.10 3.86 -11.30
C GLY A 133 -21.67 2.46 -10.83
N TRP A 134 -21.03 2.38 -9.66
CA TRP A 134 -20.84 1.11 -8.98
C TRP A 134 -22.17 0.61 -8.40
N VAL A 135 -22.51 -0.66 -8.64
CA VAL A 135 -23.76 -1.29 -8.22
C VAL A 135 -23.46 -2.56 -7.42
N GLY A 136 -24.06 -2.66 -6.24
CA GLY A 136 -23.83 -3.78 -5.33
C GLY A 136 -22.37 -3.82 -4.88
N ASP A 137 -21.67 -4.89 -5.23
CA ASP A 137 -20.30 -5.18 -4.74
C ASP A 137 -19.23 -4.92 -5.81
N SER A 138 -19.58 -4.16 -6.86
CA SER A 138 -18.68 -3.94 -7.98
C SER A 138 -17.42 -3.19 -7.55
N ALA A 139 -17.51 -2.25 -6.60
CA ALA A 139 -16.36 -1.52 -6.08
C ALA A 139 -15.40 -2.45 -5.33
N GLU A 140 -15.89 -3.32 -4.44
CA GLU A 140 -15.06 -4.30 -3.73
C GLU A 140 -14.39 -5.31 -4.67
N ARG A 141 -15.08 -5.73 -5.73
CA ARG A 141 -14.51 -6.65 -6.74
C ARG A 141 -13.45 -5.98 -7.59
N GLU A 142 -13.69 -4.74 -8.01
CA GLU A 142 -12.71 -3.95 -8.75
C GLU A 142 -11.46 -3.69 -7.90
N TRP A 143 -11.66 -3.31 -6.63
CA TRP A 143 -10.57 -3.16 -5.68
C TRP A 143 -9.76 -4.46 -5.53
N ALA A 144 -10.43 -5.60 -5.35
CA ALA A 144 -9.75 -6.88 -5.21
C ALA A 144 -8.93 -7.23 -6.47
N ALA A 145 -9.46 -6.94 -7.66
CA ALA A 145 -8.72 -7.12 -8.92
C ALA A 145 -7.50 -6.18 -9.01
N ALA A 146 -7.66 -4.91 -8.60
CA ALA A 146 -6.58 -3.94 -8.58
C ALA A 146 -5.45 -4.34 -7.62
N ILE A 147 -5.76 -4.65 -6.36
CA ILE A 147 -4.74 -5.08 -5.39
C ILE A 147 -4.05 -6.35 -5.87
N THR A 148 -4.80 -7.32 -6.42
CA THR A 148 -4.23 -8.55 -7.00
C THR A 148 -3.19 -8.23 -8.08
N HIS A 149 -3.47 -7.28 -8.98
CA HIS A 149 -2.52 -6.84 -10.01
C HIS A 149 -1.20 -6.33 -9.42
N TYR A 150 -1.24 -5.46 -8.41
CA TYR A 150 -0.02 -4.93 -7.77
C TYR A 150 0.75 -6.01 -7.01
N VAL A 151 0.06 -6.89 -6.29
CA VAL A 151 0.69 -8.02 -5.59
C VAL A 151 1.36 -8.96 -6.60
N GLN A 152 0.67 -9.30 -7.68
CA GLN A 152 1.19 -10.15 -8.75
C GLN A 152 2.45 -9.54 -9.39
N GLY A 153 2.50 -8.21 -9.55
CA GLY A 153 3.69 -7.51 -10.06
C GLY A 153 4.90 -7.55 -9.12
N LYS A 154 4.69 -7.83 -7.82
CA LYS A 154 5.77 -7.94 -6.81
C LYS A 154 6.30 -9.36 -6.65
N ILE A 155 5.49 -10.39 -6.88
CA ILE A 155 5.89 -11.81 -6.81
C ILE A 155 7.21 -12.08 -7.54
N PRO A 156 7.36 -11.79 -8.86
CA PRO A 156 8.60 -12.12 -9.57
C PRO A 156 9.82 -11.33 -9.07
N LYS A 157 9.61 -10.13 -8.51
CA LYS A 157 10.69 -9.32 -7.92
C LYS A 157 11.19 -9.91 -6.61
N ALA A 158 10.27 -10.38 -5.77
CA ALA A 158 10.57 -11.02 -4.50
C ALA A 158 11.16 -12.44 -4.64
N THR A 159 11.03 -13.06 -5.82
CA THR A 159 11.65 -14.36 -6.14
C THR A 159 12.87 -14.23 -7.06
N ALA A 160 13.26 -13.02 -7.47
CA ALA A 160 14.39 -12.82 -8.36
C ALA A 160 15.73 -13.04 -7.65
N PRO A 161 16.78 -13.46 -8.39
CA PRO A 161 18.13 -13.48 -7.86
C PRO A 161 18.54 -12.11 -7.28
N GLY A 162 19.10 -12.12 -6.08
CA GLY A 162 19.52 -10.90 -5.38
C GLY A 162 18.45 -10.28 -4.47
N PHE A 163 17.23 -10.82 -4.42
CA PHE A 163 16.28 -10.49 -3.35
C PHE A 163 16.66 -11.23 -2.07
N ALA A 164 16.88 -10.49 -0.97
CA ALA A 164 17.22 -11.09 0.32
C ALA A 164 15.96 -11.63 1.00
N ARG A 165 15.77 -12.96 0.98
CA ARG A 165 14.66 -13.60 1.70
C ARG A 165 14.97 -13.71 3.19
N HIS A 166 13.97 -13.41 3.99
CA HIS A 166 14.00 -13.52 5.45
C HIS A 166 13.11 -14.68 5.93
N PRO A 167 13.24 -15.12 7.21
CA PRO A 167 12.35 -16.13 7.79
C PRO A 167 10.86 -15.82 7.62
N GLU A 168 10.48 -14.55 7.71
CA GLU A 168 9.19 -14.03 7.27
C GLU A 168 9.40 -12.93 6.23
N ASN A 169 8.51 -12.85 5.24
CA ASN A 169 8.51 -11.83 4.20
C ASN A 169 7.10 -11.26 4.09
N TRP A 170 6.94 -9.95 4.29
CA TRP A 170 5.67 -9.26 4.20
C TRP A 170 5.64 -8.38 2.95
N LEU A 171 4.47 -8.23 2.36
CA LEU A 171 4.20 -7.21 1.36
C LEU A 171 3.25 -6.17 1.96
N MET A 172 3.64 -4.91 1.93
CA MET A 172 2.84 -3.77 2.34
C MET A 172 2.39 -2.98 1.11
N VAL A 173 1.08 -2.90 0.91
CA VAL A 173 0.42 -2.18 -0.17
C VAL A 173 -0.19 -0.91 0.39
N TYR A 174 0.26 0.25 -0.08
CA TYR A 174 -0.42 1.52 0.18
C TYR A 174 -1.54 1.72 -0.84
N ASP A 175 -2.77 1.63 -0.39
CA ASP A 175 -3.95 1.76 -1.23
C ASP A 175 -4.23 3.23 -1.55
N ASN A 176 -4.11 3.57 -2.82
CA ASN A 176 -4.52 4.85 -3.40
C ASN A 176 -5.37 4.60 -4.65
N TRP A 177 -6.06 3.45 -4.71
CA TRP A 177 -6.90 3.12 -5.84
C TRP A 177 -8.20 3.95 -5.78
N PRO A 178 -8.59 4.64 -6.87
CA PRO A 178 -9.70 5.60 -6.84
C PRO A 178 -11.04 4.86 -6.86
N LEU A 179 -11.57 4.56 -5.68
CA LEU A 179 -12.91 3.99 -5.54
C LEU A 179 -13.72 4.78 -4.53
N PRO A 180 -15.07 4.70 -4.62
CA PRO A 180 -15.92 5.02 -3.49
C PRO A 180 -15.52 4.21 -2.26
N HIS A 181 -15.97 4.63 -1.08
CA HIS A 181 -15.71 3.90 0.15
C HIS A 181 -16.10 2.42 0.01
N ILE A 182 -15.13 1.52 0.20
CA ILE A 182 -15.34 0.06 0.19
C ILE A 182 -15.37 -0.52 1.61
N SER A 183 -16.03 -1.66 1.77
CA SER A 183 -15.88 -2.44 3.01
C SER A 183 -14.69 -3.39 2.92
N PHE A 184 -13.60 -3.13 3.65
CA PHE A 184 -12.44 -4.04 3.69
C PHE A 184 -12.82 -5.47 4.08
N ARG A 185 -13.77 -5.65 5.01
CA ARG A 185 -14.25 -6.99 5.38
C ARG A 185 -14.81 -7.73 4.17
N LYS A 186 -15.66 -7.07 3.39
CA LYS A 186 -16.30 -7.67 2.21
C LYS A 186 -15.31 -7.80 1.04
N ALA A 187 -14.50 -6.78 0.81
CA ALA A 187 -13.47 -6.78 -0.22
C ALA A 187 -12.44 -7.89 0.00
N ALA A 188 -12.09 -8.19 1.25
CA ALA A 188 -11.21 -9.30 1.60
C ALA A 188 -11.79 -10.67 1.22
N GLU A 189 -13.11 -10.85 1.20
CA GLU A 189 -13.75 -12.10 0.73
C GLU A 189 -13.50 -12.34 -0.77
N PHE A 190 -13.38 -11.26 -1.57
CA PHE A 190 -13.03 -11.36 -2.99
C PHE A 190 -11.52 -11.41 -3.22
N LEU A 191 -10.74 -10.67 -2.44
CA LEU A 191 -9.30 -10.58 -2.62
C LEU A 191 -8.57 -11.85 -2.16
N HIS A 192 -8.98 -12.45 -1.04
CA HIS A 192 -8.26 -13.59 -0.47
C HIS A 192 -8.15 -14.80 -1.43
N PRO A 193 -9.23 -15.22 -2.12
CA PRO A 193 -9.13 -16.25 -3.15
C PRO A 193 -8.19 -15.86 -4.30
N LEU A 194 -8.25 -14.62 -4.78
CA LEU A 194 -7.39 -14.16 -5.88
C LEU A 194 -5.90 -14.21 -5.50
N LEU A 195 -5.55 -13.81 -4.27
CA LEU A 195 -4.17 -13.89 -3.77
C LEU A 195 -3.68 -15.34 -3.63
N LYS A 196 -4.58 -16.27 -3.27
CA LYS A 196 -4.27 -17.71 -3.29
C LYS A 196 -4.02 -18.21 -4.71
N ASP A 197 -4.86 -17.83 -5.66
CA ASP A 197 -4.77 -18.27 -7.06
C ASP A 197 -3.45 -17.85 -7.71
N ILE A 198 -2.95 -16.65 -7.40
CA ILE A 198 -1.64 -16.17 -7.87
C ILE A 198 -0.45 -16.67 -7.01
N ASN A 199 -0.69 -17.54 -6.03
CA ASN A 199 0.31 -18.05 -5.08
C ASN A 199 1.06 -16.94 -4.30
N ALA A 200 0.40 -15.83 -3.97
CA ALA A 200 1.02 -14.74 -3.22
C ALA A 200 1.59 -15.23 -1.87
N PHE A 201 0.88 -16.12 -1.19
CA PHE A 201 1.25 -16.65 0.13
C PHE A 201 2.42 -17.66 0.11
N ALA A 202 2.87 -18.09 -1.07
CA ALA A 202 4.12 -18.84 -1.20
C ALA A 202 5.36 -17.92 -1.19
N VAL A 203 5.15 -16.62 -1.42
CA VAL A 203 6.21 -15.61 -1.52
C VAL A 203 6.19 -14.68 -0.31
N PHE A 204 5.01 -14.25 0.10
CA PHE A 204 4.80 -13.35 1.23
C PHE A 204 3.97 -14.06 2.31
N ASP A 205 4.53 -14.20 3.50
CA ASP A 205 3.88 -14.78 4.68
C ASP A 205 2.67 -13.94 5.12
N ALA A 206 2.64 -12.66 4.77
CA ALA A 206 1.50 -11.77 4.95
C ALA A 206 1.46 -10.67 3.89
N VAL A 207 0.25 -10.28 3.49
CA VAL A 207 0.00 -9.08 2.68
C VAL A 207 -0.81 -8.10 3.52
N PHE A 208 -0.27 -6.89 3.71
CA PHE A 208 -0.93 -5.80 4.42
C PHE A 208 -1.38 -4.76 3.40
N ILE A 209 -2.63 -4.33 3.48
CA ILE A 209 -3.18 -3.27 2.64
C ILE A 209 -3.62 -2.14 3.55
N LEU A 210 -2.95 -1.00 3.40
CA LEU A 210 -3.15 0.18 4.20
C LEU A 210 -3.91 1.22 3.38
N ASP A 211 -5.04 1.69 3.88
CA ASP A 211 -5.63 2.96 3.45
C ASP A 211 -5.43 4.04 4.53
N ASP A 212 -6.10 5.19 4.42
CA ASP A 212 -6.00 6.30 5.37
C ASP A 212 -6.62 6.02 6.75
N SER A 213 -7.26 4.87 6.95
CA SER A 213 -8.08 4.57 8.13
C SER A 213 -7.85 3.19 8.74
N GLN A 214 -7.46 2.19 7.95
CA GLN A 214 -7.43 0.78 8.30
C GLN A 214 -6.24 0.05 7.67
N ILE A 215 -5.87 -1.07 8.28
CA ILE A 215 -4.99 -2.07 7.70
C ILE A 215 -5.75 -3.38 7.56
N CYS A 216 -5.85 -3.90 6.34
CA CYS A 216 -6.26 -5.27 6.07
C CYS A 216 -5.02 -6.17 5.99
N GLU A 217 -4.85 -7.08 6.94
CA GLU A 217 -3.85 -8.15 6.87
C GLU A 217 -4.47 -9.41 6.29
N LEU A 218 -3.84 -9.97 5.27
CA LEU A 218 -4.22 -11.22 4.63
C LEU A 218 -3.11 -12.26 4.87
N ARG A 219 -3.49 -13.35 5.55
CA ARG A 219 -2.71 -14.58 5.75
C ARG A 219 -3.59 -15.79 5.44
N ASP A 220 -3.84 -16.68 6.40
CA ASP A 220 -4.84 -17.75 6.30
C ASP A 220 -6.28 -17.21 6.31
N SER A 221 -6.51 -16.14 7.05
CA SER A 221 -7.78 -15.43 7.15
C SER A 221 -7.52 -13.92 7.27
N PRO A 222 -8.42 -13.07 6.75
CA PRO A 222 -8.26 -11.63 6.83
C PRO A 222 -8.46 -11.12 8.26
N ILE A 223 -7.61 -10.17 8.67
CA ILE A 223 -7.72 -9.43 9.93
C ILE A 223 -7.76 -7.94 9.58
N ILE A 224 -8.75 -7.22 10.10
CA ILE A 224 -8.88 -5.77 9.90
C ILE A 224 -8.48 -5.06 11.18
N TYR A 225 -7.49 -4.19 11.08
CA TYR A 225 -7.06 -3.32 12.16
C TYR A 225 -7.52 -1.88 11.85
N SER A 226 -8.01 -1.18 12.86
CA SER A 226 -8.15 0.27 12.79
C SER A 226 -6.79 0.92 13.01
N LEU A 227 -6.47 1.95 12.25
CA LEU A 227 -5.21 2.66 12.43
C LEU A 227 -5.12 3.30 13.81
N THR A 228 -3.99 3.06 14.47
CA THR A 228 -3.61 3.80 15.67
C THR A 228 -3.27 5.23 15.27
N ARG A 229 -3.95 6.20 15.86
CA ARG A 229 -3.68 7.63 15.70
C ARG A 229 -2.41 8.02 16.44
#